data_AF-A0A1E5E0Q2-F1
#
_entry.id   AF-A0A1E5E0Q2-F1
#
_cell.length_a   1.000
_cell.length_b   1.000
_cell.length_c   1.000
_cell.angle_alpha   90.00
_cell.angle_beta   90.00
_cell.angle_gamma   90.00
#
_symmetry.space_group_name_H-M   'P 1'
#
loop_
_entity.id
_entity.type
_entity.pdbx_description
1 polymer ?
#
loop_
_entity_poly.entity_id
_entity_poly.type
_entity_poly.pdbx_seq_one_letter_code
_entity_poly.pdbx_strand_id
1 'polypeptide(L)'
;MNTEIKQLDEAIQVAEKFWDEYNNKDKVNNCWSVFTGLLQLTQTCPALEAEKIDECFFSTKELAEKLSELNQKRYDFYQGNSKEITRLYNEVTKRLDEVNSRLIEIAHEIGVAVIPSIEKTQTSGGQGNQSSYRFIALPINKIEIRNINSDTNEENLSSSNIQYHIESTPKLPIWSRWLNDIDMKKYRLPMLLLTISPVLAMMIFVILFWISLSYDIPYHSITMVSLFTYSGIFCLCFHYLFSLINFNIALLPDWMLPLRLKAATLRYELHEPNNEHISTIRKLCVKVYTGKCSICSHRIYLQAKGVPFNKRIIGVCSNNPIEHRFSFDYTTLKGEKITR
;
A
#
# COMPACT_ATOMS: atom_id res chain seq x y z
N MET A 1 -7.19 9.40 -37.13
CA MET A 1 -7.13 8.64 -35.87
C MET A 1 -7.64 9.54 -34.76
N ASN A 2 -8.84 9.25 -34.28
CA ASN A 2 -9.51 10.00 -33.23
C ASN A 2 -8.64 9.97 -31.95
N THR A 3 -8.42 11.13 -31.32
CA THR A 3 -7.50 11.30 -30.17
C THR A 3 -7.84 10.33 -29.03
N GLU A 4 -9.13 10.04 -28.84
CA GLU A 4 -9.61 9.11 -27.82
C GLU A 4 -9.28 7.64 -28.13
N ILE A 5 -9.23 7.25 -29.41
CA ILE A 5 -8.87 5.86 -29.81
C ILE A 5 -7.40 5.65 -29.50
N LYS A 6 -6.57 6.62 -29.86
CA LYS A 6 -5.14 6.57 -29.57
C LYS A 6 -4.88 6.47 -28.06
N GLN A 7 -5.63 7.24 -27.26
CA GLN A 7 -5.56 7.14 -25.80
C GLN A 7 -6.02 5.77 -25.28
N LEU A 8 -7.03 5.17 -25.89
CA LEU A 8 -7.49 3.83 -25.51
C LEU A 8 -6.46 2.75 -25.86
N ASP A 9 -5.87 2.79 -27.04
CA ASP A 9 -4.79 1.89 -27.47
C ASP A 9 -3.56 2.04 -26.55
N GLU A 10 -3.19 3.28 -26.24
CA GLU A 10 -2.12 3.59 -25.31
C GLU A 10 -2.40 3.02 -23.89
N ALA A 11 -3.65 3.12 -23.42
CA ALA A 11 -4.05 2.54 -22.13
C ALA A 11 -4.05 0.99 -22.14
N ILE A 12 -4.40 0.37 -23.28
CA ILE A 12 -4.32 -1.09 -23.48
C ILE A 12 -2.85 -1.55 -23.35
N GLN A 13 -1.91 -0.87 -24.00
CA GLN A 13 -0.49 -1.21 -23.92
C GLN A 13 0.06 -1.12 -22.48
N VAL A 14 -0.35 -0.07 -21.74
CA VAL A 14 0.01 0.07 -20.32
C VAL A 14 -0.58 -1.07 -19.49
N ALA A 15 -1.83 -1.45 -19.75
CA ALA A 15 -2.50 -2.55 -19.04
C ALA A 15 -1.86 -3.91 -19.30
N GLU A 16 -1.44 -4.20 -20.53
CA GLU A 16 -0.75 -5.44 -20.90
C GLU A 16 0.61 -5.54 -20.19
N LYS A 17 1.45 -4.49 -20.32
CA LYS A 17 2.75 -4.46 -19.66
C LYS A 17 2.61 -4.53 -18.14
N PHE A 18 1.61 -3.85 -17.58
CA PHE A 18 1.26 -3.98 -16.16
C PHE A 18 0.94 -5.44 -15.81
N TRP A 19 0.06 -6.09 -16.57
CA TRP A 19 -0.36 -7.46 -16.26
C TRP A 19 0.78 -8.47 -16.37
N ASP A 20 1.68 -8.30 -17.32
CA ASP A 20 2.86 -9.16 -17.49
C ASP A 20 3.84 -9.02 -16.32
N GLU A 21 4.13 -7.79 -15.91
CA GLU A 21 5.06 -7.51 -14.81
C GLU A 21 4.43 -7.70 -13.42
N TYR A 22 3.10 -7.70 -13.33
CA TYR A 22 2.40 -7.84 -12.06
C TYR A 22 2.68 -9.21 -11.45
N ASN A 23 3.30 -9.25 -10.28
CA ASN A 23 3.67 -10.50 -9.60
C ASN A 23 3.24 -10.51 -8.12
N ASN A 24 2.19 -9.75 -7.80
CA ASN A 24 1.66 -9.74 -6.44
C ASN A 24 0.86 -11.01 -6.15
N LYS A 25 0.77 -11.37 -4.85
CA LYS A 25 0.07 -12.59 -4.40
C LYS A 25 -1.41 -12.62 -4.80
N ASP A 26 -2.01 -11.45 -4.99
CA ASP A 26 -3.38 -11.29 -5.39
C ASP A 26 -3.58 -11.33 -6.91
N LYS A 27 -2.54 -11.52 -7.74
CA LYS A 27 -2.70 -11.79 -9.19
C LYS A 27 -3.66 -12.96 -9.45
N VAL A 28 -3.67 -13.95 -8.55
CA VAL A 28 -4.56 -15.13 -8.61
C VAL A 28 -5.97 -14.84 -8.09
N ASN A 29 -6.23 -13.65 -7.54
CA ASN A 29 -7.56 -13.27 -7.06
C ASN A 29 -8.51 -13.05 -8.23
N ASN A 30 -9.70 -13.63 -8.15
CA ASN A 30 -10.74 -13.51 -9.16
C ASN A 30 -11.17 -12.04 -9.41
N CYS A 31 -10.87 -11.08 -8.54
CA CYS A 31 -11.17 -9.68 -8.80
C CYS A 31 -10.48 -9.16 -10.08
N TRP A 32 -9.23 -9.57 -10.33
CA TRP A 32 -8.49 -9.17 -11.52
C TRP A 32 -9.07 -9.73 -12.82
N SER A 33 -9.87 -10.80 -12.75
CA SER A 33 -10.54 -11.35 -13.94
C SER A 33 -11.52 -10.36 -14.57
N VAL A 34 -12.05 -9.40 -13.80
CA VAL A 34 -12.87 -8.30 -14.34
C VAL A 34 -12.02 -7.35 -15.18
N PHE A 35 -10.84 -6.98 -14.69
CA PHE A 35 -9.92 -6.10 -15.40
C PHE A 35 -9.39 -6.76 -16.68
N THR A 36 -8.88 -7.99 -16.59
CA THR A 36 -8.40 -8.73 -17.76
C THR A 36 -9.51 -9.10 -18.72
N GLY A 37 -10.71 -9.41 -18.21
CA GLY A 37 -11.88 -9.70 -19.03
C GLY A 37 -12.32 -8.50 -19.85
N LEU A 38 -12.39 -7.31 -19.23
CA LEU A 38 -12.67 -6.06 -19.94
C LEU A 38 -11.57 -5.71 -20.93
N LEU A 39 -10.29 -5.87 -20.58
CA LEU A 39 -9.17 -5.65 -21.50
C LEU A 39 -9.29 -6.51 -22.76
N GLN A 40 -9.52 -7.82 -22.61
CA GLN A 40 -9.69 -8.74 -23.74
C GLN A 40 -10.94 -8.41 -24.57
N LEU A 41 -12.07 -8.10 -23.91
CA LEU A 41 -13.29 -7.71 -24.60
C LEU A 41 -13.08 -6.43 -25.42
N THR A 42 -12.38 -5.42 -24.87
CA THR A 42 -12.03 -4.19 -25.58
C THR A 42 -11.14 -4.45 -26.79
N GLN A 43 -10.13 -5.32 -26.66
CA GLN A 43 -9.25 -5.70 -27.78
C GLN A 43 -9.99 -6.41 -28.91
N THR A 44 -10.96 -7.27 -28.56
CA THR A 44 -11.77 -8.02 -29.55
C THR A 44 -12.99 -7.27 -30.05
N CYS A 45 -13.20 -6.01 -29.63
CA CYS A 45 -14.41 -5.27 -29.92
C CYS A 45 -14.41 -4.73 -31.37
N PRO A 46 -15.38 -5.11 -32.22
CA PRO A 46 -15.48 -4.58 -33.59
C PRO A 46 -15.69 -3.07 -33.64
N ALA A 47 -16.24 -2.49 -32.56
CA ALA A 47 -16.44 -1.05 -32.46
C ALA A 47 -15.12 -0.27 -32.33
N LEU A 48 -14.07 -0.89 -31.80
CA LEU A 48 -12.73 -0.30 -31.76
C LEU A 48 -12.12 -0.26 -33.18
N GLU A 49 -12.26 -1.35 -33.95
CA GLU A 49 -11.85 -1.42 -35.37
C GLU A 49 -12.63 -0.45 -36.25
N ALA A 50 -13.90 -0.19 -35.91
CA ALA A 50 -14.77 0.74 -36.61
C ALA A 50 -14.65 2.21 -36.14
N GLU A 51 -13.66 2.54 -35.30
CA GLU A 51 -13.40 3.87 -34.74
C GLU A 51 -14.56 4.49 -33.91
N LYS A 52 -15.46 3.66 -33.35
CA LYS A 52 -16.63 4.08 -32.57
C LYS A 52 -16.51 3.72 -31.08
N ILE A 53 -15.72 4.50 -30.35
CA ILE A 53 -15.45 4.24 -28.92
C ILE A 53 -16.72 4.36 -28.05
N ASP A 54 -17.63 5.27 -28.41
CA ASP A 54 -18.88 5.51 -27.69
C ASP A 54 -19.83 4.30 -27.72
N GLU A 55 -19.56 3.30 -28.55
CA GLU A 55 -20.33 2.05 -28.62
C GLU A 55 -19.63 0.87 -27.92
N CYS A 56 -18.41 1.06 -27.38
CA CYS A 56 -17.62 0.02 -26.69
C CYS A 56 -18.07 -0.18 -25.24
N PHE A 57 -19.32 -0.62 -25.08
CA PHE A 57 -19.91 -0.98 -23.80
C PHE A 57 -20.22 -2.47 -23.74
N PHE A 58 -19.80 -3.11 -22.66
CA PHE A 58 -20.05 -4.53 -22.43
C PHE A 58 -21.19 -4.72 -21.46
N SER A 59 -22.14 -5.55 -21.85
CA SER A 59 -23.28 -5.91 -21.00
C SER A 59 -22.82 -6.80 -19.83
N THR A 60 -23.65 -6.87 -18.79
CA THR A 60 -23.40 -7.79 -17.67
C THR A 60 -23.32 -9.27 -18.14
N LYS A 61 -23.99 -9.63 -19.25
CA LYS A 61 -23.97 -10.99 -19.79
C LYS A 61 -22.65 -11.33 -20.49
N GLU A 62 -22.15 -10.42 -21.32
CA GLU A 62 -20.86 -10.58 -22.01
C GLU A 62 -19.70 -10.64 -21.01
N LEU A 63 -19.73 -9.77 -20.00
CA LEU A 63 -18.74 -9.82 -18.92
C LEU A 63 -18.86 -11.13 -18.12
N ALA A 64 -20.07 -11.62 -17.83
CA ALA A 64 -20.26 -12.91 -17.14
C ALA A 64 -19.71 -14.09 -17.95
N GLU A 65 -19.88 -14.09 -19.27
CA GLU A 65 -19.35 -15.11 -20.17
C GLU A 65 -17.83 -15.13 -20.11
N LYS A 66 -17.19 -13.96 -20.28
CA LYS A 66 -15.73 -13.85 -20.22
C LYS A 66 -15.16 -14.21 -18.86
N LEU A 67 -15.84 -13.81 -17.78
CA LEU A 67 -15.45 -14.19 -16.41
C LEU A 67 -15.57 -15.71 -16.17
N SER A 68 -16.54 -16.37 -16.79
CA SER A 68 -16.70 -17.82 -16.67
C SER A 68 -15.58 -18.58 -17.38
N GLU A 69 -15.16 -18.09 -18.55
CA GLU A 69 -14.01 -18.59 -19.32
C GLU A 69 -12.69 -18.42 -18.53
N LEU A 70 -12.40 -17.20 -18.06
CA LEU A 70 -11.16 -16.88 -17.36
C LEU A 70 -11.02 -17.61 -16.01
N ASN A 71 -12.12 -17.80 -15.27
CA ASN A 71 -12.08 -18.42 -13.95
C ASN A 71 -12.39 -19.93 -13.97
N GLN A 72 -12.62 -20.53 -15.15
CA GLN A 72 -13.02 -21.94 -15.31
C GLN A 72 -14.25 -22.32 -14.45
N LYS A 73 -15.23 -21.42 -14.36
CA LYS A 73 -16.47 -21.63 -13.60
C LYS A 73 -17.65 -21.79 -14.55
N ARG A 74 -18.73 -22.41 -14.06
CA ARG A 74 -19.98 -22.51 -14.83
C ARG A 74 -20.56 -21.12 -15.09
N TYR A 75 -20.99 -20.88 -16.33
CA TYR A 75 -21.62 -19.63 -16.78
C TYR A 75 -22.78 -19.16 -15.86
N ASP A 76 -23.62 -20.11 -15.44
CA ASP A 76 -24.78 -19.86 -14.56
C ASP A 76 -24.42 -19.20 -13.22
N PHE A 77 -23.18 -19.42 -12.74
CA PHE A 77 -22.69 -18.83 -11.49
C PHE A 77 -22.66 -17.30 -11.55
N TYR A 78 -22.29 -16.74 -12.71
CA TYR A 78 -22.17 -15.29 -12.91
C TYR A 78 -23.44 -14.68 -13.50
N GLN A 79 -24.11 -15.39 -14.42
CA GLN A 79 -25.34 -14.90 -15.06
C GLN A 79 -26.49 -14.72 -14.05
N GLY A 80 -26.60 -15.63 -13.07
CA GLY A 80 -27.59 -15.55 -11.99
C GLY A 80 -27.20 -14.65 -10.81
N ASN A 81 -25.98 -14.12 -10.79
CA ASN A 81 -25.41 -13.43 -9.62
C ASN A 81 -24.76 -12.09 -9.97
N SER A 82 -25.56 -11.14 -10.47
CA SER A 82 -25.12 -9.76 -10.75
C SER A 82 -24.49 -9.06 -9.53
N LYS A 83 -24.83 -9.51 -8.31
CA LYS A 83 -24.21 -9.05 -7.05
C LYS A 83 -22.73 -9.45 -6.97
N GLU A 84 -22.37 -10.65 -7.42
CA GLU A 84 -20.98 -11.11 -7.41
C GLU A 84 -20.12 -10.33 -8.41
N ILE A 85 -20.63 -10.06 -9.61
CA ILE A 85 -19.93 -9.21 -10.60
C ILE A 85 -19.72 -7.81 -10.03
N THR A 86 -20.74 -7.24 -9.38
CA THR A 86 -20.61 -5.92 -8.73
C THR A 86 -19.61 -5.95 -7.58
N ARG A 87 -19.56 -7.04 -6.80
CA ARG A 87 -18.56 -7.23 -5.74
C ARG A 87 -17.14 -7.26 -6.31
N LEU A 88 -16.91 -8.06 -7.36
CA LEU A 88 -15.61 -8.16 -8.03
C LEU A 88 -15.19 -6.84 -8.68
N TYR A 89 -16.14 -6.14 -9.32
CA TYR A 89 -15.92 -4.79 -9.88
C TYR A 89 -15.45 -3.82 -8.79
N ASN A 90 -16.18 -3.71 -7.67
CA ASN A 90 -15.79 -2.80 -6.59
C ASN A 90 -14.43 -3.18 -5.98
N GLU A 91 -14.14 -4.48 -5.86
CA GLU A 91 -12.84 -4.96 -5.36
C GLU A 91 -11.70 -4.60 -6.31
N VAL A 92 -11.89 -4.74 -7.64
CA VAL A 92 -10.85 -4.42 -8.61
C VAL A 92 -10.66 -2.90 -8.78
N THR A 93 -11.74 -2.09 -8.72
CA THR A 93 -11.61 -0.63 -8.74
C THR A 93 -10.76 -0.14 -7.57
N LYS A 94 -11.03 -0.62 -6.36
CA LYS A 94 -10.20 -0.29 -5.19
C LYS A 94 -8.75 -0.73 -5.36
N ARG A 95 -8.51 -1.89 -5.99
CA ARG A 95 -7.15 -2.39 -6.26
C ARG A 95 -6.43 -1.56 -7.31
N LEU A 96 -7.12 -1.13 -8.36
CA LEU A 96 -6.58 -0.22 -9.37
C LEU A 96 -6.13 1.10 -8.73
N ASP A 97 -6.91 1.66 -7.80
CA ASP A 97 -6.50 2.84 -7.03
C ASP A 97 -5.24 2.59 -6.18
N GLU A 98 -5.14 1.41 -5.55
CA GLU A 98 -3.96 1.04 -4.75
C GLU A 98 -2.69 0.86 -5.59
N VAL A 99 -2.81 0.40 -6.85
CA VAL A 99 -1.67 0.19 -7.76
C VAL A 99 -1.46 1.34 -8.74
N ASN A 100 -2.20 2.44 -8.61
CA ASN A 100 -2.18 3.57 -9.54
C ASN A 100 -0.76 4.12 -9.77
N SER A 101 0.05 4.23 -8.71
CA SER A 101 1.45 4.67 -8.82
C SER A 101 2.27 3.76 -9.75
N ARG A 102 2.04 2.45 -9.74
CA ARG A 102 2.74 1.52 -10.65
C ARG A 102 2.25 1.65 -12.09
N LEU A 103 0.96 1.89 -12.29
CA LEU A 103 0.41 2.14 -13.63
C LEU A 103 1.01 3.41 -14.25
N ILE A 104 1.17 4.47 -13.45
CA ILE A 104 1.83 5.72 -13.86
C ILE A 104 3.30 5.47 -14.23
N GLU A 105 4.05 4.72 -13.40
CA GLU A 105 5.43 4.34 -13.73
C GLU A 105 5.54 3.59 -15.06
N ILE A 106 4.64 2.63 -15.30
CA ILE A 106 4.63 1.85 -16.55
C ILE A 106 4.27 2.75 -17.74
N ALA A 107 3.32 3.66 -17.59
CA ALA A 107 3.00 4.66 -18.60
C ALA A 107 4.23 5.52 -18.93
N HIS A 108 4.99 5.96 -17.92
CA HIS A 108 6.26 6.67 -18.13
C HIS A 108 7.33 5.82 -18.84
N GLU A 109 7.47 4.54 -18.47
CA GLU A 109 8.42 3.64 -19.12
C GLU A 109 8.08 3.40 -20.62
N ILE A 110 6.79 3.44 -20.98
CA ILE A 110 6.32 3.31 -22.37
C ILE A 110 6.32 4.68 -23.10
N GLY A 111 6.36 5.80 -22.37
CA GLY A 111 6.31 7.15 -22.93
C GLY A 111 4.89 7.66 -23.21
N VAL A 112 3.92 7.16 -22.44
CA VAL A 112 2.48 7.38 -22.62
C VAL A 112 1.91 8.26 -21.49
N ALA A 113 0.92 9.10 -21.79
CA ALA A 113 0.33 10.06 -20.85
C ALA A 113 -1.06 9.66 -20.32
N VAL A 114 -1.42 8.38 -20.46
CA VAL A 114 -2.71 7.82 -20.04
C VAL A 114 -2.49 6.57 -19.18
N ILE A 115 -3.44 6.30 -18.30
CA ILE A 115 -3.50 5.08 -17.49
C ILE A 115 -4.81 4.33 -17.73
N PRO A 116 -4.80 2.99 -17.63
CA PRO A 116 -6.01 2.20 -17.78
C PRO A 116 -6.90 2.30 -16.55
N SER A 117 -8.20 2.44 -16.77
CA SER A 117 -9.22 2.35 -15.72
C SER A 117 -10.50 1.69 -16.23
N ILE A 118 -11.42 1.40 -15.33
CA ILE A 118 -12.70 0.77 -15.64
C ILE A 118 -13.84 1.63 -15.14
N GLU A 119 -14.93 1.66 -15.89
CA GLU A 119 -16.13 2.42 -15.54
C GLU A 119 -17.37 1.54 -15.65
N LYS A 120 -18.33 1.80 -14.76
CA LYS A 120 -19.65 1.19 -14.75
C LYS A 120 -20.70 2.27 -14.90
N THR A 121 -21.48 2.20 -15.97
CA THR A 121 -22.65 3.06 -16.16
C THR A 121 -23.90 2.36 -15.59
N GLN A 122 -24.62 3.05 -14.71
CA GLN A 122 -25.91 2.59 -14.19
C GLN A 122 -27.03 3.39 -14.87
N THR A 123 -27.86 2.72 -15.67
CA THR A 123 -29.14 3.28 -16.09
C THR A 123 -30.12 3.27 -14.91
N SER A 124 -30.69 4.43 -14.60
CA SER A 124 -31.64 4.71 -13.51
C SER A 124 -32.70 3.61 -13.36
N GLY A 125 -32.84 3.05 -12.14
CA GLY A 125 -33.54 1.79 -11.85
C GLY A 125 -34.91 1.58 -12.52
N GLY A 126 -35.08 0.39 -13.10
CA GLY A 126 -36.31 -0.11 -13.73
C GLY A 126 -36.11 -1.56 -14.20
N GLN A 127 -37.20 -2.33 -14.31
CA GLN A 127 -37.16 -3.70 -14.82
C GLN A 127 -36.76 -3.69 -16.30
N GLY A 128 -35.47 -3.95 -16.59
CA GLY A 128 -34.91 -3.92 -17.95
C GLY A 128 -33.56 -3.19 -18.06
N ASN A 129 -33.17 -2.41 -17.06
CA ASN A 129 -31.96 -1.60 -17.09
C ASN A 129 -30.73 -2.42 -16.66
N GLN A 130 -29.94 -2.86 -17.64
CA GLN A 130 -28.72 -3.63 -17.43
C GLN A 130 -27.55 -2.67 -17.16
N SER A 131 -26.67 -3.04 -16.21
CA SER A 131 -25.42 -2.32 -16.03
C SER A 131 -24.48 -2.62 -17.20
N SER A 132 -23.86 -1.56 -17.72
CA SER A 132 -22.84 -1.66 -18.75
C SER A 132 -21.48 -1.29 -18.18
N TYR A 133 -20.44 -1.97 -18.66
CA TYR A 133 -19.06 -1.81 -18.21
C TYR A 133 -18.19 -1.41 -19.40
N ARG A 134 -17.23 -0.54 -19.18
CA ARG A 134 -16.25 -0.17 -20.22
C ARG A 134 -14.85 -0.01 -19.65
N PHE A 135 -13.88 -0.23 -20.52
CA PHE A 135 -12.48 0.10 -20.29
C PHE A 135 -12.23 1.53 -20.78
N ILE A 136 -11.56 2.35 -19.97
CA ILE A 136 -11.34 3.77 -20.27
C ILE A 136 -9.86 4.12 -20.12
N ALA A 137 -9.43 5.12 -20.91
CA ALA A 137 -8.16 5.78 -20.75
C ALA A 137 -8.34 7.04 -19.90
N LEU A 138 -7.66 7.11 -18.76
CA LEU A 138 -7.62 8.33 -17.96
C LEU A 138 -6.33 9.10 -18.24
N PRO A 139 -6.40 10.38 -18.64
CA PRO A 139 -5.21 11.21 -18.83
C PRO A 139 -4.54 11.49 -17.48
N ILE A 140 -3.23 11.31 -17.42
CA ILE A 140 -2.43 11.67 -16.24
C ILE A 140 -2.45 13.20 -16.14
N ASN A 141 -3.09 13.75 -15.11
CA ASN A 141 -3.23 15.20 -14.96
C ASN A 141 -1.84 15.84 -14.88
N LYS A 142 -1.56 16.85 -15.73
CA LYS A 142 -0.23 17.51 -15.84
C LYS A 142 0.28 18.13 -14.54
N ILE A 143 -0.57 18.24 -13.52
CA ILE A 143 -0.22 18.73 -12.18
C ILE A 143 0.67 17.71 -11.42
N GLU A 144 0.52 16.40 -11.66
CA GLU A 144 1.48 15.38 -11.17
C GLU A 144 2.75 15.34 -12.03
N ILE A 145 2.61 15.61 -13.34
CA ILE A 145 3.73 15.69 -14.29
C ILE A 145 4.71 16.81 -13.92
N ARG A 146 4.25 17.93 -13.36
CA ARG A 146 5.14 19.03 -12.91
C ARG A 146 5.88 18.74 -11.61
N ASN A 147 5.31 17.94 -10.70
CA ASN A 147 5.98 17.59 -9.44
C ASN A 147 7.03 16.49 -9.62
N ILE A 148 7.01 15.76 -10.74
CA ILE A 148 8.05 14.82 -11.14
C ILE A 148 9.06 15.49 -12.08
N ASN A 149 8.60 16.36 -13.00
CA ASN A 149 9.46 17.01 -14.00
C ASN A 149 10.09 18.33 -13.55
N SER A 150 9.87 18.80 -12.32
CA SER A 150 10.70 19.85 -11.71
C SER A 150 12.01 19.32 -11.13
N ASP A 151 12.32 18.02 -11.33
CA ASP A 151 13.62 17.41 -11.02
C ASP A 151 14.33 16.83 -12.26
N THR A 152 13.79 17.02 -13.47
CA THR A 152 14.49 16.73 -14.73
C THR A 152 15.14 18.01 -15.27
N ASN A 153 16.10 18.53 -14.52
CA ASN A 153 17.29 19.06 -15.18
C ASN A 153 18.17 17.86 -15.50
N GLU A 154 18.41 17.62 -16.79
CA GLU A 154 19.44 16.72 -17.31
C GLU A 154 20.85 17.22 -16.98
N GLU A 155 21.15 17.39 -15.70
CA GLU A 155 22.49 17.71 -15.21
C GLU A 155 22.88 16.70 -14.14
N ASN A 156 23.61 15.68 -14.60
CA ASN A 156 24.31 14.65 -13.82
C ASN A 156 23.39 13.65 -13.10
N LEU A 157 23.09 12.52 -13.76
CA LEU A 157 22.87 11.25 -13.06
C LEU A 157 24.14 10.94 -12.24
N SER A 158 24.20 11.45 -11.01
CA SER A 158 24.96 10.82 -9.96
C SER A 158 24.31 9.45 -9.75
N SER A 159 25.09 8.40 -10.00
CA SER A 159 24.73 6.97 -9.93
C SER A 159 24.30 6.49 -8.53
N SER A 160 23.93 7.42 -7.64
CA SER A 160 23.67 7.24 -6.22
C SER A 160 22.21 7.40 -5.81
N ASN A 161 21.34 7.94 -6.66
CA ASN A 161 19.96 8.28 -6.25
C ASN A 161 18.97 7.15 -6.61
N ILE A 162 18.07 6.87 -5.67
CA ILE A 162 17.05 5.82 -5.77
C ILE A 162 15.68 6.40 -5.44
N GLN A 163 14.70 6.01 -6.24
CA GLN A 163 13.30 6.30 -6.01
C GLN A 163 12.60 5.07 -5.42
N TYR A 164 11.90 5.28 -4.31
CA TYR A 164 11.03 4.30 -3.68
C TYR A 164 9.60 4.54 -4.13
N HIS A 165 8.82 3.46 -4.17
CA HIS A 165 7.38 3.51 -4.37
C HIS A 165 6.67 2.65 -3.31
N ILE A 166 5.37 2.90 -3.16
CA ILE A 166 4.49 2.11 -2.31
C ILE A 166 4.00 0.93 -3.15
N GLU A 167 4.37 -0.28 -2.77
CA GLU A 167 4.01 -1.49 -3.52
C GLU A 167 2.59 -1.97 -3.20
N SER A 168 2.18 -1.91 -1.93
CA SER A 168 0.84 -2.29 -1.47
C SER A 168 0.63 -2.03 0.03
N THR A 169 -0.63 -2.10 0.47
CA THR A 169 -1.00 -2.33 1.87
C THR A 169 -1.09 -3.85 2.12
N PRO A 170 -0.16 -4.45 2.88
CA PRO A 170 -0.13 -5.90 3.02
C PRO A 170 -1.31 -6.39 3.87
N LYS A 171 -1.91 -7.53 3.49
CA LYS A 171 -2.85 -8.25 4.37
C LYS A 171 -2.07 -8.78 5.58
N LEU A 172 -2.20 -8.08 6.71
CA LEU A 172 -1.57 -8.46 7.97
C LEU A 172 -2.22 -9.73 8.57
N PRO A 173 -1.42 -10.55 9.30
CA PRO A 173 -1.92 -11.58 10.19
C PRO A 173 -3.04 -11.07 11.11
N ILE A 174 -3.92 -11.97 11.55
CA ILE A 174 -5.11 -11.60 12.34
C ILE A 174 -4.72 -10.84 13.62
N TRP A 175 -3.64 -11.25 14.29
CA TRP A 175 -3.16 -10.62 15.53
C TRP A 175 -2.49 -9.25 15.33
N SER A 176 -2.05 -8.90 14.12
CA SER A 176 -1.47 -7.58 13.81
C SER A 176 -2.40 -6.70 12.97
N ARG A 177 -3.56 -7.21 12.58
CA ARG A 177 -4.55 -6.49 11.77
C ARG A 177 -5.10 -5.24 12.45
N TRP A 178 -5.15 -5.23 13.78
CA TRP A 178 -5.61 -4.08 14.56
C TRP A 178 -4.74 -2.83 14.36
N LEU A 179 -3.50 -2.95 13.87
CA LEU A 179 -2.65 -1.80 13.55
C LEU A 179 -3.02 -1.10 12.25
N ASN A 180 -3.78 -1.76 11.39
CA ASN A 180 -4.17 -1.19 10.11
C ASN A 180 -5.46 -0.38 10.30
N ASP A 181 -5.43 0.90 9.92
CA ASP A 181 -6.57 1.82 9.95
C ASP A 181 -7.03 2.24 11.35
N ILE A 182 -6.10 2.42 12.30
CA ILE A 182 -6.44 3.02 13.60
C ILE A 182 -6.67 4.52 13.40
N ASP A 183 -7.88 4.99 13.72
CA ASP A 183 -8.18 6.42 13.79
C ASP A 183 -7.52 7.04 15.02
N MET A 184 -6.49 7.85 14.77
CA MET A 184 -5.71 8.45 15.84
C MET A 184 -6.49 9.53 16.60
N LYS A 185 -7.57 10.09 16.05
CA LYS A 185 -8.39 11.07 16.80
C LYS A 185 -9.03 10.43 18.03
N LYS A 186 -9.47 9.18 17.92
CA LYS A 186 -10.13 8.45 19.00
C LYS A 186 -9.13 7.71 19.90
N TYR A 187 -8.07 7.15 19.31
CA TYR A 187 -7.17 6.23 20.01
C TYR A 187 -5.83 6.83 20.43
N ARG A 188 -5.60 8.14 20.25
CA ARG A 188 -4.34 8.79 20.66
C ARG A 188 -4.03 8.63 22.14
N LEU A 189 -5.00 8.93 23.03
CA LEU A 189 -4.80 8.82 24.46
C LEU A 189 -4.54 7.36 24.92
N PRO A 190 -5.36 6.35 24.55
CA PRO A 190 -5.09 4.98 24.96
C PRO A 190 -3.79 4.44 24.36
N MET A 191 -3.40 4.82 23.14
CA MET A 191 -2.12 4.41 22.55
C MET A 191 -0.92 5.04 23.27
N LEU A 192 -1.05 6.30 23.71
CA LEU A 192 -0.04 6.97 24.52
C LEU A 192 0.07 6.34 25.92
N LEU A 193 -1.06 6.05 26.58
CA LEU A 193 -1.10 5.34 27.86
C LEU A 193 -0.50 3.93 27.75
N LEU A 194 -0.81 3.20 26.68
CA LEU A 194 -0.21 1.89 26.40
C LEU A 194 1.31 2.02 26.24
N THR A 195 1.79 3.05 25.53
CA THR A 195 3.22 3.22 25.30
C THR A 195 3.97 3.62 26.58
N ILE A 196 3.34 4.38 27.47
CA ILE A 196 3.93 4.85 28.73
C ILE A 196 3.76 3.82 29.88
N SER A 197 2.92 2.80 29.71
CA SER A 197 2.61 1.81 30.76
C SER A 197 3.83 1.12 31.38
N PRO A 198 4.93 0.79 30.67
CA PRO A 198 6.11 0.19 31.30
C PRO A 198 6.82 1.15 32.25
N VAL A 199 6.85 2.44 31.90
CA VAL A 199 7.44 3.48 32.75
C VAL A 199 6.60 3.64 34.02
N LEU A 200 5.27 3.66 33.89
CA LEU A 200 4.37 3.69 35.05
C LEU A 200 4.51 2.42 35.91
N ALA A 201 4.63 1.25 35.30
CA ALA A 201 4.87 -0.01 36.01
C ALA A 201 6.18 0.02 36.81
N MET A 202 7.25 0.57 36.24
CA MET A 202 8.53 0.75 36.93
C MET A 202 8.45 1.80 38.04
N MET A 203 7.71 2.89 37.85
CA MET A 203 7.47 3.88 38.91
C MET A 203 6.70 3.28 40.09
N ILE A 204 5.64 2.51 39.82
CA ILE A 204 4.88 1.78 40.84
C ILE A 204 5.79 0.79 41.56
N PHE A 205 6.65 0.07 40.83
CA PHE A 205 7.64 -0.82 41.41
C PHE A 205 8.54 -0.11 42.42
N VAL A 206 9.08 1.06 42.08
CA VAL A 206 9.94 1.85 42.98
C VAL A 206 9.18 2.28 44.23
N ILE A 207 7.91 2.70 44.09
CA ILE A 207 7.06 3.10 45.22
C ILE A 207 6.78 1.90 46.14
N LEU A 208 6.37 0.75 45.58
CA LEU A 208 6.09 -0.46 46.36
C LEU A 208 7.35 -0.99 47.05
N PHE A 209 8.50 -0.93 46.38
CA PHE A 209 9.78 -1.27 46.96
C PHE A 209 10.11 -0.38 48.17
N TRP A 210 9.92 0.94 48.02
CA TRP A 210 10.15 1.90 49.10
C TRP A 210 9.22 1.67 50.30
N ILE A 211 7.93 1.44 50.06
CA ILE A 211 6.95 1.14 51.11
C ILE A 211 7.30 -0.16 51.83
N SER A 212 7.67 -1.21 51.09
CA SER A 212 8.07 -2.48 51.69
C SER A 212 9.30 -2.32 52.60
N LEU A 213 10.28 -1.51 52.18
CA LEU A 213 11.46 -1.19 52.99
C LEU A 213 11.11 -0.35 54.25
N SER A 214 10.13 0.54 54.14
CA SER A 214 9.79 1.48 55.23
C SER A 214 8.91 0.88 56.33
N TYR A 215 8.13 -0.15 56.01
CA TYR A 215 7.12 -0.73 56.91
C TYR A 215 7.37 -2.20 57.27
N ASP A 216 8.54 -2.76 56.93
CA ASP A 216 8.90 -4.18 57.11
C ASP A 216 7.83 -5.16 56.62
N ILE A 217 7.08 -4.77 55.60
CA ILE A 217 6.05 -5.60 54.99
C ILE A 217 6.76 -6.71 54.19
N PRO A 218 6.41 -7.99 54.38
CA PRO A 218 7.02 -9.08 53.64
C PRO A 218 6.87 -8.86 52.14
N TYR A 219 7.99 -8.78 51.43
CA TYR A 219 8.01 -8.52 50.00
C TYR A 219 7.51 -9.76 49.24
N HIS A 220 6.51 -9.57 48.40
CA HIS A 220 6.11 -10.61 47.44
C HIS A 220 7.03 -10.54 46.21
N SER A 221 8.12 -11.30 46.24
CA SER A 221 9.11 -11.41 45.15
C SER A 221 8.47 -11.69 43.78
N ILE A 222 7.36 -12.43 43.76
CA ILE A 222 6.56 -12.73 42.57
C ILE A 222 6.06 -11.45 41.88
N THR A 223 5.57 -10.46 42.63
CA THR A 223 5.05 -9.20 42.09
C THR A 223 6.15 -8.36 41.45
N MET A 224 7.35 -8.39 42.02
CA MET A 224 8.52 -7.69 41.50
C MET A 224 9.01 -8.29 40.19
N VAL A 225 9.15 -9.63 40.17
CA VAL A 225 9.54 -10.37 38.98
C VAL A 225 8.51 -10.17 37.86
N SER A 226 7.21 -10.16 38.17
CA SER A 226 6.17 -9.98 37.16
C SER A 226 6.18 -8.57 36.53
N LEU A 227 6.36 -7.51 37.33
CA LEU A 227 6.46 -6.12 36.81
C LEU A 227 7.70 -5.91 35.94
N PHE A 228 8.84 -6.46 36.36
CA PHE A 228 10.09 -6.38 35.59
C PHE A 228 9.98 -7.17 34.28
N THR A 229 9.42 -8.38 34.36
CA THR A 229 9.17 -9.24 33.19
C THR A 229 8.20 -8.59 32.22
N TYR A 230 7.10 -8.00 32.71
CA TYR A 230 6.15 -7.25 31.90
C TYR A 230 6.84 -6.10 31.16
N SER A 231 7.62 -5.28 31.88
CA SER A 231 8.31 -4.13 31.29
C SER A 231 9.35 -4.56 30.25
N GLY A 232 10.09 -5.63 30.53
CA GLY A 232 11.05 -6.22 29.60
C GLY A 232 10.40 -6.75 28.33
N ILE A 233 9.35 -7.58 28.46
CA ILE A 233 8.61 -8.14 27.32
C ILE A 233 7.95 -7.02 26.52
N PHE A 234 7.35 -6.03 27.18
CA PHE A 234 6.72 -4.91 26.50
C PHE A 234 7.75 -4.12 25.68
N CYS A 235 8.89 -3.78 26.27
CA CYS A 235 9.96 -3.09 25.56
C CYS A 235 10.47 -3.91 24.36
N LEU A 236 10.58 -5.24 24.48
CA LEU A 236 11.00 -6.10 23.37
C LEU A 236 9.96 -6.17 22.25
N CYS A 237 8.69 -6.36 22.58
CA CYS A 237 7.62 -6.56 21.58
C CYS A 237 7.12 -5.24 20.95
N PHE A 238 7.08 -4.16 21.74
CA PHE A 238 6.43 -2.90 21.38
C PHE A 238 7.39 -1.71 21.24
N HIS A 239 8.72 -1.94 21.16
CA HIS A 239 9.68 -0.84 20.92
C HIS A 239 9.34 0.02 19.69
N TYR A 240 8.65 -0.56 18.69
CA TYR A 240 8.27 0.12 17.45
C TYR A 240 7.26 1.26 17.70
N LEU A 241 6.44 1.17 18.76
CA LEU A 241 5.52 2.24 19.14
C LEU A 241 6.25 3.50 19.61
N PHE A 242 7.33 3.34 20.38
CA PHE A 242 8.19 4.47 20.78
C PHE A 242 8.84 5.14 19.56
N SER A 243 9.34 4.34 18.62
CA SER A 243 9.93 4.85 17.38
C SER A 243 8.89 5.60 16.53
N LEU A 244 7.66 5.08 16.48
CA LEU A 244 6.55 5.69 15.76
C LEU A 244 6.15 7.05 16.35
N ILE A 245 6.07 7.18 17.69
CA ILE A 245 5.74 8.45 18.35
C ILE A 245 6.83 9.50 18.10
N ASN A 246 8.10 9.10 18.12
CA ASN A 246 9.22 10.04 17.99
C ASN A 246 9.52 10.43 16.53
N PHE A 247 9.40 9.50 15.58
CA PHE A 247 9.84 9.68 14.19
C PHE A 247 8.72 9.66 13.16
N ASN A 248 7.45 9.51 13.58
CA ASN A 248 6.25 9.35 12.73
C ASN A 248 6.23 8.12 11.80
N ILE A 249 7.32 7.34 11.79
CA ILE A 249 7.48 6.11 11.03
C ILE A 249 8.24 5.08 11.86
N ALA A 250 7.84 3.82 11.77
CA ALA A 250 8.55 2.71 12.39
C ALA A 250 8.51 1.45 11.51
N LEU A 251 9.53 0.60 11.62
CA LEU A 251 9.51 -0.73 11.02
C LEU A 251 8.66 -1.67 11.89
N LEU A 252 7.79 -2.46 11.28
CA LEU A 252 7.10 -3.53 12.01
C LEU A 252 8.11 -4.66 12.34
N PRO A 253 8.01 -5.27 13.53
CA PRO A 253 8.82 -6.44 13.87
C PRO A 253 8.36 -7.68 13.09
N ASP A 254 9.29 -8.61 12.86
CA ASP A 254 9.08 -9.77 11.99
C ASP A 254 7.89 -10.65 12.40
N TRP A 255 7.60 -10.77 13.70
CA TRP A 255 6.47 -11.54 14.23
C TRP A 255 5.09 -10.94 13.86
N MET A 256 5.04 -9.67 13.45
CA MET A 256 3.81 -9.00 12.99
C MET A 256 3.64 -9.07 11.48
N LEU A 257 4.67 -9.50 10.76
CA LEU A 257 4.69 -9.56 9.30
C LEU A 257 4.24 -10.95 8.82
N PRO A 258 3.59 -11.04 7.65
CA PRO A 258 3.35 -12.33 7.01
C PRO A 258 4.68 -12.93 6.52
N LEU A 259 4.86 -14.25 6.64
CA LEU A 259 6.12 -14.97 6.36
C LEU A 259 6.83 -14.68 5.02
N ARG A 260 6.08 -14.25 3.99
CA ARG A 260 6.66 -13.92 2.66
C ARG A 260 7.05 -12.45 2.51
N LEU A 261 6.75 -11.59 3.49
CA LEU A 261 7.05 -10.16 3.45
C LEU A 261 8.26 -9.87 4.33
N LYS A 262 9.30 -9.29 3.74
CA LYS A 262 10.57 -9.01 4.45
C LYS A 262 10.50 -7.78 5.35
N ALA A 263 9.75 -6.75 4.96
CA ALA A 263 9.66 -5.51 5.69
C ALA A 263 8.32 -4.82 5.41
N ALA A 264 7.73 -4.24 6.45
CA ALA A 264 6.65 -3.27 6.34
C ALA A 264 6.90 -2.13 7.32
N THR A 265 6.35 -0.96 7.00
CA THR A 265 6.45 0.23 7.84
C THR A 265 5.08 0.63 8.36
N LEU A 266 5.07 1.11 9.59
CA LEU A 266 3.94 1.73 10.26
C LEU A 266 4.13 3.24 10.18
N ARG A 267 3.13 3.97 9.68
CA ARG A 267 3.22 5.42 9.48
C ARG A 267 1.95 6.13 9.94
N TYR A 268 2.12 7.33 10.47
CA TYR A 268 1.04 8.30 10.61
C TYR A 268 0.73 8.99 9.28
N GLU A 269 -0.51 8.88 8.83
CA GLU A 269 -1.04 9.70 7.75
C GLU A 269 -1.53 11.04 8.32
N LEU A 270 -0.95 12.12 7.80
CA LEU A 270 -1.32 13.48 8.19
C LEU A 270 -2.49 13.98 7.33
N HIS A 271 -3.27 14.91 7.87
CA HIS A 271 -4.27 15.64 7.08
C HIS A 271 -3.57 16.56 6.06
N GLU A 272 -4.16 16.69 4.87
CA GLU A 272 -3.82 17.81 3.97
C GLU A 272 -4.09 19.14 4.68
N PRO A 273 -3.23 20.16 4.50
CA PRO A 273 -3.25 21.41 5.28
C PRO A 273 -4.38 22.36 4.82
N ASN A 274 -5.63 21.88 4.76
CA ASN A 274 -6.74 22.64 4.19
C ASN A 274 -7.94 22.78 5.14
N ASN A 275 -7.77 22.70 6.46
CA ASN A 275 -8.81 23.19 7.38
C ASN A 275 -8.28 23.51 8.79
N GLU A 276 -8.59 24.72 9.25
CA GLU A 276 -7.86 25.47 10.27
C GLU A 276 -7.90 24.94 11.71
N HIS A 277 -8.59 23.84 12.04
CA HIS A 277 -8.75 23.46 13.46
C HIS A 277 -8.78 21.96 13.78
N ILE A 278 -8.25 21.09 12.93
CA ILE A 278 -8.32 19.65 13.17
C ILE A 278 -6.93 19.04 13.26
N SER A 279 -6.70 18.37 14.40
CA SER A 279 -5.49 17.62 14.73
C SER A 279 -4.84 16.94 13.51
N THR A 280 -3.54 17.17 13.37
CA THR A 280 -2.73 16.89 12.18
C THR A 280 -2.62 15.40 11.80
N ILE A 281 -3.04 14.47 12.67
CA ILE A 281 -2.87 13.03 12.49
C ILE A 281 -4.23 12.39 12.24
N ARG A 282 -4.43 11.78 11.06
CA ARG A 282 -5.67 11.12 10.66
C ARG A 282 -5.67 9.67 11.09
N LYS A 283 -4.70 8.88 10.60
CA LYS A 283 -4.75 7.42 10.69
C LYS A 283 -3.37 6.79 10.82
N LEU A 284 -3.34 5.63 11.47
CA LEU A 284 -2.20 4.74 11.48
C LEU A 284 -2.35 3.70 10.37
N CYS A 285 -1.40 3.67 9.44
CA CYS A 285 -1.46 2.79 8.27
C CYS A 285 -0.17 1.99 8.11
N VAL A 286 -0.31 0.74 7.66
CA VAL A 286 0.84 -0.10 7.31
C VAL A 286 1.09 -0.04 5.81
N LYS A 287 2.30 0.38 5.44
CA LYS A 287 2.74 0.51 4.04
C LYS A 287 4.03 -0.25 3.79
N VAL A 288 4.14 -0.84 2.60
CA VAL A 288 5.37 -1.49 2.13
C VAL A 288 6.00 -0.58 1.09
N TYR A 289 7.24 -0.18 1.37
CA TYR A 289 8.06 0.61 0.46
C TYR A 289 9.09 -0.30 -0.21
N THR A 290 9.23 -0.14 -1.51
CA THR A 290 10.23 -0.85 -2.33
C THR A 290 10.88 0.10 -3.32
N GLY A 291 12.08 -0.24 -3.75
CA GLY A 291 12.78 0.47 -4.80
C GLY A 291 13.61 -0.49 -5.64
N LYS A 292 14.03 -0.06 -6.82
CA LYS A 292 15.01 -0.76 -7.66
C LYS A 292 16.41 -0.19 -7.36
N CYS A 293 17.39 -1.08 -7.17
CA CYS A 293 18.76 -0.66 -6.95
C CYS A 293 19.35 -0.02 -8.21
N SER A 294 19.90 1.19 -8.11
CA SER A 294 20.54 1.89 -9.23
C SER A 294 21.81 1.17 -9.76
N ILE A 295 22.41 0.28 -8.95
CA ILE A 295 23.68 -0.38 -9.27
C ILE A 295 23.46 -1.76 -9.92
N CYS A 296 22.55 -2.56 -9.39
CA CYS A 296 22.35 -3.95 -9.83
C CYS A 296 20.90 -4.30 -10.18
N SER A 297 20.00 -3.31 -10.21
CA SER A 297 18.58 -3.43 -10.56
C SER A 297 17.76 -4.40 -9.69
N HIS A 298 18.36 -4.95 -8.63
CA HIS A 298 17.68 -5.81 -7.67
C HIS A 298 16.83 -5.00 -6.69
N ARG A 299 15.86 -5.67 -6.08
CA ARG A 299 14.90 -5.07 -5.16
C ARG A 299 15.56 -4.60 -3.86
N ILE A 300 15.16 -3.42 -3.41
CA ILE A 300 15.54 -2.83 -2.13
C ILE A 300 14.40 -3.00 -1.13
N TYR A 301 14.77 -3.39 0.08
CA TYR A 301 13.88 -3.48 1.23
C TYR A 301 14.33 -2.51 2.32
N LEU A 302 13.38 -2.05 3.14
CA LEU A 302 13.70 -1.21 4.28
C LEU A 302 14.21 -2.05 5.45
N GLN A 303 15.29 -1.61 6.08
CA GLN A 303 15.85 -2.20 7.28
C GLN A 303 16.13 -1.11 8.32
N ALA A 304 15.87 -1.43 9.59
CA ALA A 304 16.15 -0.53 10.69
C ALA A 304 17.62 -0.69 11.13
N LYS A 305 18.43 0.37 11.08
CA LYS A 305 19.84 0.38 11.49
C LYS A 305 20.03 1.30 12.70
N GLY A 306 20.69 0.79 13.74
CA GLY A 306 20.99 1.55 14.96
C GLY A 306 20.64 0.80 16.25
N VAL A 307 20.79 1.49 17.37
CA VAL A 307 20.42 1.02 18.72
C VAL A 307 18.89 0.90 18.80
N PRO A 308 18.32 -0.06 19.56
CA PRO A 308 16.89 -0.01 19.91
C PRO A 308 16.53 1.40 20.38
N PHE A 309 15.38 1.92 19.91
CA PHE A 309 14.85 3.27 20.21
C PHE A 309 15.45 4.47 19.44
N ASN A 310 16.53 4.31 18.67
CA ASN A 310 17.01 5.33 17.71
C ASN A 310 17.47 4.68 16.40
N LYS A 311 16.53 4.01 15.73
CA LYS A 311 16.82 3.31 14.47
C LYS A 311 16.50 4.23 13.29
N ARG A 312 17.52 4.58 12.50
CA ARG A 312 17.29 5.16 11.18
C ARG A 312 16.86 4.05 10.25
N ILE A 313 15.77 4.27 9.52
CA ILE A 313 15.31 3.35 8.47
C ILE A 313 16.16 3.61 7.23
N ILE A 314 16.75 2.57 6.67
CA ILE A 314 17.58 2.63 5.46
C ILE A 314 17.09 1.59 4.45
N GLY A 315 17.27 1.87 3.15
CA GLY A 315 17.09 0.89 2.10
C GLY A 315 18.32 -0.01 1.97
N VAL A 316 18.09 -1.31 1.85
CA VAL A 316 19.12 -2.33 1.68
C VAL A 316 18.78 -3.21 0.48
N CYS A 317 19.73 -3.37 -0.44
CA CYS A 317 19.59 -4.22 -1.61
C CYS A 317 19.52 -5.71 -1.25
N SER A 318 18.71 -6.47 -1.97
CA SER A 318 18.60 -7.93 -1.79
C SER A 318 19.84 -8.71 -2.23
N ASN A 319 20.56 -8.24 -3.25
CA ASN A 319 21.71 -8.92 -3.83
C ASN A 319 23.00 -8.62 -3.05
N ASN A 320 23.24 -7.35 -2.72
CA ASN A 320 24.42 -6.92 -1.97
C ASN A 320 24.01 -6.02 -0.79
N PRO A 321 23.56 -6.60 0.34
CA PRO A 321 23.04 -5.84 1.47
C PRO A 321 24.12 -5.06 2.25
N ILE A 322 25.40 -5.39 2.05
CA ILE A 322 26.50 -4.77 2.77
C ILE A 322 26.91 -3.47 2.08
N GLU A 323 27.07 -3.48 0.76
CA GLU A 323 27.61 -2.35 0.00
C GLU A 323 26.53 -1.48 -0.64
N HIS A 324 25.38 -2.07 -1.02
CA HIS A 324 24.30 -1.33 -1.67
C HIS A 324 23.27 -0.90 -0.63
N ARG A 325 23.61 0.18 0.09
CA ARG A 325 22.77 0.80 1.11
C ARG A 325 22.36 2.20 0.69
N PHE A 326 21.13 2.57 1.00
CA PHE A 326 20.54 3.84 0.58
C PHE A 326 19.81 4.48 1.75
N SER A 327 19.81 5.81 1.81
CA SER A 327 18.95 6.56 2.71
C SER A 327 17.50 6.36 2.29
N PHE A 328 16.58 6.60 3.22
CA PHE A 328 15.17 6.51 2.95
C PHE A 328 14.47 7.71 3.58
N ASP A 329 13.80 8.49 2.73
CA ASP A 329 12.88 9.53 3.15
C ASP A 329 11.46 9.13 2.71
N TYR A 330 10.56 8.98 3.69
CA TYR A 330 9.19 8.56 3.44
C TYR A 330 8.29 9.69 2.91
N THR A 331 8.76 10.94 2.95
CA THR A 331 8.03 12.11 2.47
C THR A 331 8.29 12.34 0.99
N THR A 332 9.55 12.39 0.58
CA THR A 332 9.96 12.54 -0.83
C THR A 332 10.01 11.21 -1.59
N LEU A 333 10.01 10.07 -0.88
CA LEU A 333 10.23 8.74 -1.44
C LEU A 333 11.55 8.62 -2.22
N LYS A 334 12.55 9.42 -1.86
CA LYS A 334 13.88 9.37 -2.46
C LYS A 334 14.91 8.87 -1.46
N GLY A 335 16.03 8.39 -1.98
CA GLY A 335 17.17 7.95 -1.22
C GLY A 335 18.47 8.15 -1.98
N GLU A 336 19.52 8.34 -1.22
CA GLU A 336 20.89 8.51 -1.71
C GLU A 336 21.74 7.37 -1.21
N LYS A 337 22.74 6.96 -2.00
CA LYS A 337 23.68 5.91 -1.60
C LYS A 337 24.43 6.33 -0.35
N ILE A 338 24.35 5.49 0.67
CA ILE A 338 25.14 5.65 1.89
C ILE A 338 26.48 4.96 1.63
N THR A 339 27.48 5.74 1.22
CA THR A 339 28.88 5.31 1.29
C THR A 339 29.29 5.28 2.76
N ARG A 340 30.03 4.23 3.13
CA ARG A 340 30.41 3.96 4.51
C ARG A 340 31.27 5.06 5.11
#